data_AF-A0A937SJ15-F1
#
_entry.id   AF-A0A937SJ15-F1
#
_cell.length_a   1.000
_cell.length_b   1.000
_cell.length_c   1.000
_cell.angle_alpha   90.00
_cell.angle_beta   90.00
_cell.angle_gamma   90.00
#
_symmetry.space_group_name_H-M   'P 1'
#
loop_
_entity.id
_entity.type
_entity.pdbx_description
1 polymer ?
#
loop_
_entity_poly.entity_id
_entity_poly.type
_entity_poly.pdbx_seq_one_letter_code
_entity_poly.pdbx_strand_id
1 'polypeptide(L)'
;MDFSSNCAWCERPKTAGPTCSNCGADYAKAEAIKLRGKADIAAVTAAGSSAADKGFTSVVIDDSAVVADPNLEKKICIAAMPSMLAFAFLVQISGFGTSVQRIVFGMPIHELGHATVSWFCGFNAVPTLWKTLSPADRGIAASIVLFVAIVALANHGRQNMKNAWIVVAVFLLLLQGIGTFMLSERDAQQYILFGGDGGGMVLAALLMLSFYFGKQTQLYSGGLRWGFLGIGAAAFADMFMIWVRSMNDRLQVPYGLTGGEPTDAFKLINYHT
;
A
#
# COMPACT_ATOMS: atom_id res chain seq x y z
N MET A 1 29.66 -10.55 -25.01
CA MET A 1 28.64 -9.51 -24.85
C MET A 1 28.65 -8.73 -26.15
N ASP A 2 27.66 -8.95 -27.01
CA ASP A 2 27.52 -8.15 -28.22
C ASP A 2 27.04 -6.77 -27.80
N PHE A 3 27.94 -5.78 -27.87
CA PHE A 3 27.59 -4.39 -27.64
C PHE A 3 26.79 -3.90 -28.83
N SER A 4 25.50 -3.64 -28.64
CA SER A 4 24.68 -3.04 -29.69
C SER A 4 25.24 -1.65 -30.03
N SER A 5 25.48 -1.39 -31.31
CA SER A 5 25.93 -0.09 -31.83
C SER A 5 24.80 0.96 -31.82
N ASN A 6 23.57 0.55 -31.53
CA ASN A 6 22.38 1.39 -31.53
C ASN A 6 21.79 1.56 -30.12
N CYS A 7 21.08 2.66 -29.91
CA CYS A 7 20.29 2.91 -28.70
C CYS A 7 19.18 1.86 -28.56
N ALA A 8 19.10 1.18 -27.41
CA ALA A 8 18.10 0.15 -27.18
C ALA A 8 16.64 0.66 -27.22
N TRP A 9 16.42 1.97 -27.06
CA TRP A 9 15.10 2.60 -26.97
C TRP A 9 14.62 3.22 -28.28
N CYS A 10 15.47 3.97 -28.98
CA CYS A 10 15.10 4.69 -30.21
C CYS A 10 15.85 4.22 -31.47
N GLU A 11 16.67 3.16 -31.34
CA GLU A 11 17.35 2.45 -32.42
C GLU A 11 18.35 3.27 -33.26
N ARG A 12 18.62 4.52 -32.88
CA ARG A 12 19.66 5.35 -33.52
C ARG A 12 21.08 4.94 -33.10
N PRO A 13 22.10 5.19 -33.95
CA PRO A 13 23.49 4.96 -33.62
C PRO A 13 23.89 5.65 -32.31
N LYS A 14 24.70 4.97 -31.49
CA LYS A 14 25.23 5.56 -30.26
C LYS A 14 26.19 6.71 -30.58
N THR A 15 26.03 7.83 -29.89
CA THR A 15 26.97 8.95 -29.93
C THR A 15 27.91 8.89 -28.72
N ALA A 16 29.05 9.58 -28.78
CA ALA A 16 29.97 9.64 -27.64
C ALA A 16 29.27 10.21 -26.39
N GLY A 17 29.30 9.46 -25.28
CA GLY A 17 28.68 9.83 -24.01
C GLY A 17 27.77 8.73 -23.43
N PRO A 18 27.37 8.84 -22.15
CA PRO A 18 26.53 7.83 -21.48
C PRO A 18 25.04 7.89 -21.88
N THR A 19 24.60 8.99 -22.49
CA THR A 19 23.19 9.28 -22.80
C THR A 19 22.97 9.50 -24.29
N CYS A 20 21.82 9.05 -24.80
CA CYS A 20 21.42 9.30 -26.18
C CYS A 20 21.07 10.77 -26.42
N SER A 21 21.74 11.40 -27.38
CA SER A 21 21.50 12.80 -27.79
C SER A 21 20.10 13.04 -28.38
N ASN A 22 19.41 11.98 -28.81
CA ASN A 22 18.09 12.09 -29.45
C ASN A 22 16.91 11.88 -28.48
N CYS A 23 16.98 10.87 -27.61
CA CYS A 23 15.88 10.55 -26.69
C CYS A 23 16.21 10.73 -25.20
N GLY A 24 17.45 11.11 -24.86
CA GLY A 24 17.89 11.31 -23.47
C GLY A 24 18.07 10.02 -22.66
N ALA A 25 17.84 8.84 -23.24
CA ALA A 25 18.00 7.58 -22.52
C ALA A 25 19.48 7.28 -22.21
N ASP A 26 19.76 6.89 -20.96
CA ASP A 26 21.04 6.31 -20.58
C ASP A 26 21.21 4.94 -21.24
N TYR A 27 22.32 4.75 -21.98
CA TYR A 27 22.54 3.55 -22.78
C TYR A 27 22.59 2.27 -21.94
N ALA A 28 23.21 2.33 -20.76
CA ALA A 28 23.36 1.17 -19.88
C ALA A 28 22.02 0.77 -19.25
N LYS A 29 21.21 1.75 -18.83
CA LYS A 29 19.84 1.48 -18.33
C LYS A 29 18.92 0.98 -19.43
N ALA A 30 18.98 1.56 -20.64
CA ALA A 30 18.11 1.17 -21.75
C ALA A 30 18.38 -0.28 -22.21
N GLU A 31 19.64 -0.69 -22.25
CA GLU A 31 20.01 -2.08 -22.56
C GLU A 31 19.59 -3.05 -21.45
N ALA A 32 19.77 -2.67 -20.18
CA ALA A 32 19.33 -3.50 -19.04
C ALA A 32 17.81 -3.71 -19.01
N ILE A 33 17.01 -2.70 -19.41
CA ILE A 33 15.55 -2.81 -19.52
C ILE A 33 15.16 -3.73 -20.69
N LYS A 34 15.82 -3.59 -21.86
CA LYS A 34 15.53 -4.43 -23.04
C LYS A 34 15.90 -5.90 -22.79
N LEU A 35 16.99 -6.16 -22.08
CA LEU A 35 17.41 -7.51 -21.66
C LEU A 35 16.47 -8.13 -20.62
N ARG A 36 15.84 -7.32 -19.77
CA ARG A 36 14.89 -7.80 -18.75
C ARG A 36 13.42 -7.79 -19.21
N GLY A 37 13.15 -7.35 -20.44
CA GLY A 37 11.80 -6.94 -20.87
C GLY A 37 11.39 -7.45 -22.25
N LYS A 38 11.16 -8.76 -22.35
CA LYS A 38 10.05 -9.37 -23.10
C LYS A 38 9.90 -10.80 -22.60
N ALA A 39 8.81 -11.08 -21.90
CA ALA A 39 8.34 -12.46 -21.74
C ALA A 39 7.95 -12.93 -23.14
N ASP A 40 8.68 -13.92 -23.68
CA ASP A 40 8.28 -14.57 -24.92
C ASP A 40 6.91 -15.20 -24.70
N ILE A 41 5.90 -14.67 -25.39
CA ILE A 41 4.64 -15.39 -25.61
C ILE A 41 4.96 -16.46 -26.65
N ALA A 42 5.56 -17.55 -26.19
CA ALA A 42 5.68 -18.77 -26.98
C ALA A 42 4.26 -19.33 -27.17
N ALA A 43 3.83 -19.44 -28.43
CA ALA A 43 2.58 -20.06 -28.81
C ALA A 43 2.56 -21.52 -28.33
N VAL A 44 1.60 -21.86 -27.48
CA VAL A 44 1.34 -23.25 -27.06
C VAL A 44 0.63 -23.96 -28.21
N THR A 45 1.38 -24.70 -29.01
CA THR A 45 0.83 -25.76 -29.85
C THR A 45 0.44 -26.94 -28.94
N ALA A 46 -0.85 -27.24 -28.93
CA ALA A 46 -1.41 -28.39 -28.22
C ALA A 46 -1.08 -29.69 -28.95
N ALA A 47 -0.37 -30.61 -28.27
CA ALA A 47 -0.41 -32.04 -28.56
C ALA A 47 0.09 -32.88 -27.36
N GLY A 48 -0.81 -33.68 -26.77
CA GLY A 48 -0.51 -35.01 -26.20
C GLY A 48 -0.01 -35.13 -24.74
N SER A 49 -0.93 -35.52 -23.84
CA SER A 49 -0.86 -36.59 -22.81
C SER A 49 0.53 -37.05 -22.33
N SER A 50 0.88 -37.18 -21.04
CA SER A 50 0.16 -37.84 -19.93
C SER A 50 0.92 -37.66 -18.60
N ALA A 51 0.22 -37.93 -17.49
CA ALA A 51 0.73 -38.41 -16.19
C ALA A 51 1.60 -37.49 -15.31
N ALA A 52 0.93 -36.93 -14.30
CA ALA A 52 1.36 -36.82 -12.90
C ALA A 52 2.87 -36.73 -12.60
N ASP A 53 3.37 -35.51 -12.51
CA ASP A 53 4.37 -35.14 -11.52
C ASP A 53 3.96 -33.79 -10.90
N LYS A 54 3.34 -33.84 -9.71
CA LYS A 54 3.11 -32.63 -8.88
C LYS A 54 4.28 -32.43 -7.93
N GLY A 55 5.50 -32.53 -8.45
CA GLY A 55 6.72 -32.11 -7.78
C GLY A 55 6.64 -30.60 -7.52
N PHE A 56 6.21 -30.21 -6.33
CA PHE A 56 6.29 -28.83 -5.86
C PHE A 56 7.75 -28.56 -5.49
N THR A 57 8.56 -28.19 -6.47
CA THR A 57 9.87 -27.59 -6.21
C THR A 57 9.62 -26.20 -5.64
N SER A 58 9.60 -26.10 -4.31
CA SER A 58 9.77 -24.82 -3.64
C SER A 58 11.18 -24.34 -3.94
N VAL A 59 11.34 -23.53 -4.97
CA VAL A 59 12.55 -22.73 -5.14
C VAL A 59 12.59 -21.80 -3.94
N VAL A 60 13.43 -22.13 -2.97
CA VAL A 60 13.82 -21.18 -1.92
C VAL A 60 14.62 -20.11 -2.66
N ILE A 61 13.93 -19.07 -3.10
CA ILE A 61 14.57 -17.92 -3.72
C ILE A 61 15.38 -17.25 -2.60
N ASP A 62 16.69 -17.39 -2.68
CA ASP A 62 17.60 -16.78 -1.73
C ASP A 62 17.59 -15.26 -1.94
N ASP A 63 16.83 -14.56 -1.09
CA ASP A 63 16.75 -13.10 -1.05
C ASP A 63 18.10 -12.42 -0.81
N SER A 64 19.11 -13.17 -0.35
CA SER A 64 20.46 -12.63 -0.15
C SER A 64 21.18 -12.29 -1.46
N ALA A 65 20.84 -12.96 -2.56
CA ALA A 65 21.49 -12.75 -3.86
C ALA A 65 21.22 -11.37 -4.50
N VAL A 66 20.14 -10.69 -4.09
CA VAL A 66 19.77 -9.35 -4.61
C VAL A 66 20.28 -8.21 -3.74
N VAL A 67 20.71 -8.50 -2.52
CA VAL A 67 21.22 -7.50 -1.59
C VAL A 67 22.71 -7.30 -1.82
N ALA A 68 23.09 -6.15 -2.40
CA ALA A 68 24.48 -5.85 -2.72
C ALA A 68 25.40 -5.81 -1.47
N ASP A 69 24.91 -5.31 -0.34
CA ASP A 69 25.60 -5.33 0.96
C ASP A 69 24.64 -5.76 2.08
N PRO A 70 24.70 -7.03 2.53
CA PRO A 70 23.84 -7.55 3.59
C PRO A 70 24.02 -6.86 4.94
N ASN A 71 25.23 -6.38 5.26
CA ASN A 71 25.51 -5.73 6.55
C ASN A 71 24.92 -4.32 6.60
N LEU A 72 25.07 -3.57 5.51
CA LEU A 72 24.44 -2.26 5.37
C LEU A 72 22.92 -2.39 5.37
N GLU A 73 22.37 -3.34 4.61
CA GLU A 73 20.93 -3.58 4.55
C GLU A 73 20.36 -3.93 5.93
N LYS A 74 21.05 -4.75 6.74
CA LYS A 74 20.64 -5.03 8.12
C LYS A 74 20.58 -3.76 8.97
N LYS A 75 21.60 -2.90 8.88
CA LYS A 75 21.61 -1.61 9.61
C LYS A 75 20.46 -0.71 9.18
N ILE A 76 20.21 -0.64 7.87
CA ILE A 76 19.09 0.10 7.29
C ILE A 76 17.75 -0.44 7.80
N CYS A 77 17.53 -1.75 7.77
CA CYS A 77 16.31 -2.38 8.26
C CYS A 77 16.02 -2.06 9.74
N ILE A 78 17.07 -1.97 10.57
CA ILE A 78 16.92 -1.64 11.99
C ILE A 78 16.64 -0.15 12.18
N ALA A 79 17.34 0.72 11.45
CA ALA A 79 17.31 2.17 11.69
C ALA A 79 16.20 2.91 10.93
N ALA A 80 15.79 2.45 9.75
CA ALA A 80 14.95 3.22 8.83
C ALA A 80 13.59 3.58 9.44
N MET A 81 12.84 2.59 9.96
CA MET A 81 11.52 2.83 10.54
C MET A 81 11.57 3.71 11.79
N PRO A 82 12.41 3.43 12.81
CA PRO A 82 12.55 4.31 13.97
C PRO A 82 12.94 5.75 13.58
N SER A 83 13.83 5.90 12.60
CA SER A 83 14.29 7.23 12.15
C SER A 83 13.17 8.01 11.46
N MET A 84 12.41 7.36 10.58
CA MET A 84 11.30 7.99 9.87
C MET A 84 10.15 8.36 10.81
N LEU A 85 9.83 7.49 11.78
CA LEU A 85 8.86 7.80 12.82
C LEU A 85 9.33 8.96 13.71
N ALA A 86 10.58 8.93 14.17
CA ALA A 86 11.14 10.02 14.98
C ALA A 86 11.05 11.36 14.23
N PHE A 87 11.41 11.38 12.94
CA PHE A 87 11.28 12.57 12.10
C PHE A 87 9.81 13.03 11.98
N ALA A 88 8.88 12.13 11.68
CA ALA A 88 7.47 12.45 11.54
C ALA A 88 6.84 12.97 12.86
N PHE A 89 7.26 12.42 14.00
CA PHE A 89 6.84 12.94 15.31
C PHE A 89 7.48 14.30 15.63
N LEU A 90 8.73 14.54 15.25
CA LEU A 90 9.37 15.85 15.41
C LEU A 90 8.63 16.95 14.63
N VAL A 91 8.16 16.66 13.42
CA VAL A 91 7.30 17.58 12.67
C VAL A 91 6.02 17.88 13.45
N GLN A 92 5.36 16.86 14.00
CA GLN A 92 4.15 17.04 14.81
C GLN A 92 4.40 17.84 16.08
N ILE A 93 5.48 17.56 16.81
CA ILE A 93 5.83 18.21 18.08
C ILE A 93 6.26 19.65 17.86
N SER A 94 7.06 19.92 16.83
CA SER A 94 7.54 21.28 16.53
C SER A 94 6.46 22.19 15.93
N GLY A 95 5.40 21.62 15.36
CA GLY A 95 4.36 22.36 14.65
C GLY A 95 4.80 22.83 13.25
N PHE A 96 6.09 22.76 12.91
CA PHE A 96 6.60 23.19 11.61
C PHE A 96 6.38 22.11 10.55
N GLY A 97 5.52 22.40 9.57
CA GLY A 97 5.23 21.48 8.47
C GLY A 97 4.10 20.48 8.73
N THR A 98 3.42 20.57 9.88
CA THR A 98 2.27 19.72 10.25
C THR A 98 1.14 19.79 9.22
N SER A 99 0.82 20.99 8.72
CA SER A 99 -0.20 21.16 7.68
C SER A 99 0.16 20.40 6.39
N VAL A 100 1.43 20.42 5.99
CA VAL A 100 1.91 19.69 4.80
C VAL A 100 1.85 18.18 5.08
N GLN A 101 2.29 17.75 6.25
CA GLN A 101 2.24 16.35 6.67
C GLN A 101 0.80 15.82 6.62
N ARG A 102 -0.15 16.58 7.17
CA ARG A 102 -1.58 16.25 7.15
C ARG A 102 -2.12 16.21 5.73
N ILE A 103 -1.97 17.27 4.94
CA ILE A 103 -2.65 17.40 3.64
C ILE A 103 -2.10 16.41 2.60
N VAL A 104 -0.78 16.17 2.60
CA VAL A 104 -0.11 15.40 1.54
C VAL A 104 0.00 13.92 1.90
N PHE A 105 0.23 13.60 3.18
CA PHE A 105 0.48 12.22 3.60
C PHE A 105 -0.62 11.65 4.49
N GLY A 106 -1.16 12.44 5.42
CA GLY A 106 -2.23 12.01 6.33
C GLY A 106 -3.57 11.79 5.62
N MET A 107 -4.11 12.85 5.00
CA MET A 107 -5.45 12.85 4.40
C MET A 107 -5.67 11.73 3.38
N PRO A 108 -4.77 11.43 2.41
CA PRO A 108 -5.02 10.33 1.49
C PRO A 108 -5.16 8.97 2.18
N ILE A 109 -4.40 8.73 3.26
CA ILE A 109 -4.45 7.49 4.03
C ILE A 109 -5.68 7.46 4.95
N HIS A 110 -6.07 8.61 5.50
CA HIS A 110 -7.32 8.79 6.25
C HIS A 110 -8.54 8.43 5.40
N GLU A 111 -8.63 8.98 4.20
CA GLU A 111 -9.72 8.69 3.26
C GLU A 111 -9.68 7.24 2.76
N LEU A 112 -8.49 6.68 2.55
CA LEU A 112 -8.37 5.25 2.28
C LEU A 112 -8.84 4.40 3.47
N GLY A 113 -8.68 4.89 4.70
CA GLY A 113 -9.23 4.29 5.91
C GLY A 113 -10.75 4.21 5.87
N HIS A 114 -11.43 5.32 5.61
CA HIS A 114 -12.90 5.34 5.40
C HIS A 114 -13.33 4.37 4.31
N ALA A 115 -12.69 4.41 3.14
CA ALA A 115 -13.05 3.56 2.02
C ALA A 115 -12.83 2.08 2.33
N THR A 116 -11.73 1.73 2.99
CA THR A 116 -11.41 0.35 3.36
C THR A 116 -12.49 -0.23 4.27
N VAL A 117 -12.86 0.48 5.35
CA VAL A 117 -13.92 0.03 6.25
C VAL A 117 -15.27 -0.03 5.52
N SER A 118 -15.55 0.94 4.64
CA SER A 118 -16.75 0.94 3.80
C SER A 118 -16.88 -0.33 2.95
N TRP A 119 -15.79 -0.78 2.33
CA TRP A 119 -15.79 -1.99 1.51
C TRP A 119 -16.07 -3.26 2.35
N PHE A 120 -15.51 -3.35 3.55
CA PHE A 120 -15.82 -4.43 4.49
C PHE A 120 -17.28 -4.41 4.98
N CYS A 121 -17.88 -3.22 5.06
CA CYS A 121 -19.24 -3.00 5.52
C CYS A 121 -20.33 -3.05 4.43
N GLY A 122 -19.99 -3.32 3.17
CA GLY A 122 -21.00 -3.39 2.11
C GLY A 122 -21.30 -2.07 1.39
N PHE A 123 -20.38 -1.10 1.40
CA PHE A 123 -20.55 0.22 0.78
C PHE A 123 -19.60 0.44 -0.40
N ASN A 124 -20.11 1.07 -1.45
CA ASN A 124 -19.32 1.47 -2.62
C ASN A 124 -18.60 2.80 -2.34
N ALA A 125 -17.41 2.73 -1.76
CA ALA A 125 -16.60 3.91 -1.50
C ALA A 125 -15.45 4.06 -2.51
N VAL A 126 -15.15 5.30 -2.90
CA VAL A 126 -13.99 5.66 -3.71
C VAL A 126 -13.11 6.63 -2.91
N PRO A 127 -11.89 6.22 -2.51
CA PRO A 127 -10.96 7.11 -1.82
C PRO A 127 -10.40 8.12 -2.83
N THR A 128 -10.57 9.41 -2.55
CA THR A 128 -9.80 10.48 -3.22
C THR A 128 -8.70 10.97 -2.29
N LEU A 129 -7.94 12.01 -2.69
CA LEU A 129 -6.84 12.52 -1.87
C LEU A 129 -7.29 13.24 -0.59
N TRP A 130 -8.51 13.80 -0.57
CA TRP A 130 -9.01 14.60 0.57
C TRP A 130 -10.45 14.31 0.98
N LYS A 131 -11.16 13.45 0.24
CA LYS A 131 -12.53 13.05 0.58
C LYS A 131 -12.84 11.64 0.07
N THR A 132 -13.59 10.90 0.86
CA THR A 132 -14.15 9.61 0.44
C THR A 132 -15.52 9.84 -0.16
N LEU A 133 -15.69 9.43 -1.42
CA LEU A 133 -16.99 9.46 -2.08
C LEU A 133 -17.69 8.14 -1.77
N SER A 134 -18.72 8.17 -0.94
CA SER A 134 -19.56 7.01 -0.62
C SER A 134 -21.04 7.40 -0.70
N PRO A 135 -21.89 6.59 -1.35
CA PRO A 135 -23.34 6.70 -1.23
C PRO A 135 -23.80 6.51 0.22
N ALA A 136 -25.00 7.02 0.52
CA ALA A 136 -25.64 6.82 1.83
C ALA A 136 -26.09 5.36 2.03
N ASP A 137 -26.53 4.72 0.95
CA ASP A 137 -27.00 3.33 0.96
C ASP A 137 -25.88 2.33 0.64
N ARG A 138 -26.11 1.08 1.04
CA ARG A 138 -25.18 -0.02 0.73
C ARG A 138 -25.08 -0.29 -0.76
N GLY A 139 -23.90 -0.73 -1.17
CA GLY A 139 -23.58 -1.09 -2.55
C GLY A 139 -22.64 -2.31 -2.59
N ILE A 140 -22.98 -3.28 -3.44
CA ILE A 140 -22.31 -4.60 -3.44
C ILE A 140 -21.01 -4.65 -4.27
N ALA A 141 -20.78 -3.70 -5.16
CA ALA A 141 -19.72 -3.80 -6.16
C ALA A 141 -18.32 -3.81 -5.52
N ALA A 142 -18.02 -2.84 -4.65
CA ALA A 142 -16.73 -2.75 -4.00
C ALA A 142 -16.47 -3.93 -3.05
N SER A 143 -17.52 -4.39 -2.33
CA SER A 143 -17.41 -5.56 -1.46
C SER A 143 -17.20 -6.86 -2.24
N ILE A 144 -17.81 -7.03 -3.41
CA ILE A 144 -17.51 -8.18 -4.28
C ILE A 144 -16.06 -8.12 -4.77
N VAL A 145 -15.57 -6.95 -5.18
CA VAL A 145 -14.17 -6.77 -5.59
C VAL A 145 -13.22 -7.12 -4.43
N LEU A 146 -13.51 -6.65 -3.22
CA LEU A 146 -12.75 -6.99 -2.02
C LEU A 146 -12.77 -8.49 -1.73
N PHE A 147 -13.94 -9.13 -1.83
CA PHE A 147 -14.09 -10.57 -1.64
C PHE A 147 -13.23 -11.36 -2.64
N VAL A 148 -13.29 -11.00 -3.92
CA VAL A 148 -12.48 -11.62 -4.98
C VAL A 148 -10.98 -11.42 -4.69
N ALA A 149 -10.57 -10.24 -4.24
CA ALA A 149 -9.19 -9.96 -3.87
C ALA A 149 -8.71 -10.82 -2.67
N ILE A 150 -9.55 -11.00 -1.64
CA ILE A 150 -9.22 -11.84 -0.49
C ILE A 150 -9.15 -13.32 -0.89
N VAL A 151 -10.06 -13.80 -1.73
CA VAL A 151 -10.01 -15.18 -2.27
C VAL A 151 -8.77 -15.39 -3.13
N ALA A 152 -8.40 -14.41 -3.95
CA ALA A 152 -7.16 -14.44 -4.72
C ALA A 152 -5.92 -14.50 -3.80
N LEU A 153 -5.92 -13.77 -2.68
CA LEU A 153 -4.87 -13.83 -1.66
C LEU A 153 -4.77 -15.21 -1.01
N ALA A 154 -5.91 -15.82 -0.65
CA ALA A 154 -5.94 -17.18 -0.12
C ALA A 154 -5.39 -18.20 -1.13
N ASN A 155 -5.77 -18.07 -2.40
CA ASN A 155 -5.28 -18.92 -3.47
C ASN A 155 -3.77 -18.74 -3.69
N HIS A 156 -3.26 -17.51 -3.66
CA HIS A 156 -1.83 -17.23 -3.70
C HIS A 156 -1.09 -17.88 -2.52
N GLY A 157 -1.61 -17.73 -1.30
CA GLY A 157 -1.07 -18.38 -0.10
C GLY A 157 -1.00 -19.90 -0.24
N ARG A 158 -2.07 -20.51 -0.74
CA ARG A 158 -2.17 -21.95 -1.02
C ARG A 158 -1.15 -22.41 -2.07
N GLN A 159 -1.07 -21.70 -3.20
CA GLN A 159 -0.14 -22.04 -4.29
C GLN A 159 1.33 -21.94 -3.85
N ASN A 160 1.64 -21.07 -2.89
CA ASN A 160 3.01 -20.87 -2.41
C ASN A 160 3.30 -21.62 -1.09
N MET A 161 2.39 -22.49 -0.63
CA MET A 161 2.51 -23.25 0.63
C MET A 161 2.76 -22.37 1.86
N LYS A 162 2.25 -21.13 1.85
CA LYS A 162 2.40 -20.15 2.93
C LYS A 162 1.08 -20.02 3.69
N ASN A 163 0.88 -20.90 4.67
CA ASN A 163 -0.37 -21.00 5.45
C ASN A 163 -0.76 -19.69 6.16
N ALA A 164 0.20 -18.83 6.49
CA ALA A 164 -0.06 -17.52 7.10
C ALA A 164 -1.02 -16.66 6.24
N TRP A 165 -0.88 -16.69 4.91
CA TRP A 165 -1.75 -15.94 4.01
C TRP A 165 -3.18 -16.47 3.99
N ILE A 166 -3.37 -17.77 4.21
CA ILE A 166 -4.69 -18.37 4.32
C ILE A 166 -5.37 -17.90 5.61
N VAL A 167 -4.64 -17.88 6.73
CA VAL A 167 -5.16 -17.38 8.02
C VAL A 167 -5.57 -15.91 7.90
N VAL A 168 -4.73 -15.06 7.28
CA VAL A 168 -5.07 -13.67 7.00
C VAL A 168 -6.32 -13.56 6.14
N ALA A 169 -6.42 -14.33 5.05
CA ALA A 169 -7.58 -14.28 4.18
C ALA A 169 -8.87 -14.72 4.89
N VAL A 170 -8.82 -15.78 5.70
CA VAL A 170 -9.97 -16.21 6.52
C VAL A 170 -10.39 -15.12 7.49
N PHE A 171 -9.43 -14.49 8.17
CA PHE A 171 -9.71 -13.37 9.07
C PHE A 171 -10.39 -12.20 8.34
N LEU A 172 -9.87 -11.80 7.17
CA LEU A 172 -10.46 -10.72 6.37
C LEU A 172 -11.87 -11.09 5.85
N LEU A 173 -12.10 -12.34 5.45
CA LEU A 173 -13.44 -12.81 5.07
C LEU A 173 -14.43 -12.76 6.24
N LEU A 174 -13.98 -13.09 7.46
CA LEU A 174 -14.82 -12.97 8.66
C LEU A 174 -15.16 -11.50 8.93
N LEU A 175 -14.18 -10.59 8.87
CA LEU A 175 -14.43 -9.16 9.01
C LEU A 175 -15.42 -8.66 7.95
N GLN A 176 -15.26 -9.08 6.70
CA GLN A 176 -16.18 -8.71 5.63
C GLN A 176 -17.58 -9.27 5.85
N GLY A 177 -17.69 -10.54 6.27
CA GLY A 177 -18.97 -11.18 6.58
C GLY A 177 -19.70 -10.47 7.72
N ILE A 178 -19.00 -10.16 8.80
CA ILE A 178 -19.55 -9.43 9.95
C ILE A 178 -19.96 -8.01 9.51
N GLY A 179 -19.06 -7.29 8.84
CA GLY A 179 -19.31 -5.92 8.42
C GLY A 179 -20.48 -5.80 7.45
N THR A 180 -20.59 -6.72 6.48
CA THR A 180 -21.61 -6.68 5.43
C THR A 180 -22.96 -7.23 5.90
N PHE A 181 -22.99 -8.31 6.70
CA PHE A 181 -24.24 -9.00 7.01
C PHE A 181 -24.73 -8.83 8.45
N MET A 182 -23.86 -8.53 9.41
CA MET A 182 -24.23 -8.50 10.83
C MET A 182 -24.40 -7.08 11.39
N LEU A 183 -23.66 -6.10 10.87
CA LEU A 183 -23.81 -4.71 11.31
C LEU A 183 -25.06 -4.07 10.71
N SER A 184 -25.72 -3.20 11.49
CA SER A 184 -26.72 -2.28 10.95
C SER A 184 -26.05 -1.19 10.10
N GLU A 185 -26.81 -0.48 9.26
CA GLU A 185 -26.26 0.65 8.50
C GLU A 185 -25.76 1.77 9.42
N ARG A 186 -26.46 2.03 10.53
CA ARG A 186 -26.04 3.02 11.54
C ARG A 186 -24.69 2.66 12.16
N ASP A 187 -24.52 1.40 12.57
CA ASP A 187 -23.26 0.95 13.20
C ASP A 187 -22.13 0.95 12.17
N ALA A 188 -22.41 0.49 10.94
CA ALA A 188 -21.44 0.53 9.86
C ALA A 188 -20.94 1.97 9.59
N GLN A 189 -21.84 2.96 9.56
CA GLN A 189 -21.47 4.37 9.42
C GLN A 189 -20.56 4.85 10.57
N GLN A 190 -20.81 4.45 11.82
CA GLN A 190 -19.91 4.75 12.94
C GLN A 190 -18.51 4.15 12.72
N TYR A 191 -18.42 2.88 12.32
CA TYR A 191 -17.13 2.23 12.04
C TYR A 191 -16.42 2.87 10.84
N ILE A 192 -17.16 3.29 9.82
CA ILE A 192 -16.59 3.99 8.66
C ILE A 192 -15.99 5.33 9.11
N LEU A 193 -16.71 6.13 9.90
CA LEU A 193 -16.22 7.40 10.42
C LEU A 193 -14.98 7.21 11.30
N PHE A 194 -15.02 6.24 12.21
CA PHE A 194 -13.84 5.85 13.00
C PHE A 194 -12.69 5.35 12.11
N GLY A 195 -13.03 4.68 11.01
CA GLY A 195 -12.11 4.12 10.03
C GLY A 195 -11.19 5.13 9.36
N GLY A 196 -11.55 6.41 9.36
CA GLY A 196 -10.68 7.50 8.91
C GLY A 196 -9.34 7.48 9.66
N ASP A 197 -9.36 7.78 10.95
CA ASP A 197 -8.16 7.75 11.80
C ASP A 197 -7.74 6.31 12.15
N GLY A 198 -8.68 5.49 12.62
CA GLY A 198 -8.39 4.15 13.13
C GLY A 198 -7.91 3.19 12.04
N GLY A 199 -8.65 3.13 10.93
CA GLY A 199 -8.27 2.35 9.75
C GLY A 199 -7.05 2.94 9.04
N GLY A 200 -6.99 4.27 8.93
CA GLY A 200 -5.83 4.97 8.40
C GLY A 200 -4.53 4.64 9.14
N MET A 201 -4.52 4.59 10.48
CA MET A 201 -3.35 4.19 11.27
C MET A 201 -2.90 2.75 10.97
N VAL A 202 -3.83 1.81 10.80
CA VAL A 202 -3.51 0.42 10.41
C VAL A 202 -2.89 0.38 9.01
N LEU A 203 -3.46 1.10 8.04
CA LEU A 203 -2.92 1.19 6.69
C LEU A 203 -1.54 1.84 6.65
N ALA A 204 -1.33 2.90 7.44
CA ALA A 204 -0.05 3.57 7.61
C ALA A 204 1.01 2.62 8.19
N ALA A 205 0.64 1.80 9.19
CA ALA A 205 1.51 0.77 9.73
C ALA A 205 1.87 -0.30 8.68
N LEU A 206 0.88 -0.75 7.88
CA LEU A 206 1.12 -1.70 6.78
C LEU A 206 2.05 -1.11 5.71
N LEU A 207 1.92 0.17 5.38
CA LEU A 207 2.85 0.87 4.48
C LEU A 207 4.27 0.89 5.03
N MET A 208 4.46 1.17 6.32
CA MET A 208 5.80 1.11 6.92
C MET A 208 6.36 -0.32 6.94
N LEU A 209 5.53 -1.32 7.27
CA LEU A 209 5.92 -2.73 7.29
C LEU A 209 6.29 -3.25 5.90
N SER A 210 5.70 -2.69 4.82
CA SER A 210 6.04 -3.01 3.44
C SER A 210 7.53 -2.87 3.15
N PHE A 211 8.25 -2.02 3.90
CA PHE A 211 9.69 -1.83 3.81
C PHE A 211 10.50 -3.12 3.92
N TYR A 212 10.00 -4.10 4.68
CA TYR A 212 10.68 -5.37 4.94
C TYR A 212 10.35 -6.48 3.94
N PHE A 213 9.40 -6.24 3.02
CA PHE A 213 8.93 -7.25 2.08
C PHE A 213 9.54 -7.09 0.69
N GLY A 214 9.56 -8.19 -0.07
CA GLY A 214 9.73 -8.16 -1.51
C GLY A 214 11.10 -7.66 -1.99
N LYS A 215 12.20 -8.17 -1.43
CA LYS A 215 13.57 -7.83 -1.87
C LYS A 215 13.81 -8.11 -3.36
N GLN A 216 13.06 -9.04 -3.93
CA GLN A 216 13.08 -9.42 -5.35
C GLN A 216 12.15 -8.56 -6.24
N THR A 217 11.38 -7.65 -5.64
CA THR A 217 10.34 -6.88 -6.34
C THR A 217 10.80 -5.44 -6.59
N GLN A 218 10.06 -4.73 -7.45
CA GLN A 218 10.27 -3.29 -7.67
C GLN A 218 10.09 -2.45 -6.39
N LEU A 219 9.48 -3.01 -5.34
CA LEU A 219 9.41 -2.38 -4.03
C LEU A 219 10.81 -2.12 -3.46
N TYR A 220 11.72 -3.08 -3.63
CA TYR A 220 13.11 -2.98 -3.19
C TYR A 220 14.00 -2.33 -4.26
N SER A 221 14.00 -2.87 -5.49
CA SER A 221 14.93 -2.39 -6.54
C SER A 221 14.59 -1.00 -7.06
N GLY A 222 13.32 -0.60 -7.02
CA GLY A 222 12.83 0.69 -7.51
C GLY A 222 12.79 1.79 -6.45
N GLY A 223 13.22 1.52 -5.21
CA GLY A 223 13.22 2.51 -4.12
C GLY A 223 11.84 2.86 -3.55
N LEU A 224 10.75 2.23 -4.04
CA LEU A 224 9.38 2.51 -3.60
C LEU A 224 9.18 2.28 -2.10
N ARG A 225 9.93 1.33 -1.50
CA ARG A 225 9.95 1.08 -0.05
C ARG A 225 10.21 2.34 0.78
N TRP A 226 11.04 3.27 0.28
CA TRP A 226 11.35 4.51 0.99
C TRP A 226 10.17 5.49 0.96
N GLY A 227 9.48 5.58 -0.18
CA GLY A 227 8.27 6.37 -0.31
C GLY A 227 7.16 5.86 0.62
N PHE A 228 6.90 4.55 0.62
CA PHE A 228 5.90 3.94 1.50
C PHE A 228 6.24 4.07 2.97
N LEU A 229 7.52 3.90 3.33
CA LEU A 229 7.96 4.12 4.70
C LEU A 229 7.75 5.57 5.15
N GLY A 230 8.12 6.55 4.31
CA GLY A 230 7.95 7.97 4.61
C GLY A 230 6.48 8.38 4.72
N ILE A 231 5.66 7.99 3.73
CA ILE A 231 4.21 8.26 3.72
C ILE A 231 3.54 7.60 4.94
N GLY A 232 3.86 6.33 5.21
CA GLY A 232 3.31 5.59 6.35
C GLY A 232 3.68 6.23 7.69
N ALA A 233 4.96 6.61 7.89
CA ALA A 233 5.40 7.27 9.12
C ALA A 233 4.72 8.63 9.32
N ALA A 234 4.65 9.44 8.25
CA ALA A 234 4.02 10.75 8.25
C ALA A 234 2.52 10.66 8.57
N ALA A 235 1.79 9.76 7.89
CA ALA A 235 0.37 9.53 8.11
C ALA A 235 0.09 9.00 9.53
N PHE A 236 0.85 8.00 9.97
CA PHE A 236 0.70 7.42 11.31
C PHE A 236 0.91 8.48 12.40
N ALA A 237 2.00 9.25 12.32
CA ALA A 237 2.28 10.28 13.31
C ALA A 237 1.21 11.40 13.32
N ASP A 238 0.65 11.77 12.16
CA ASP A 238 -0.43 12.76 12.07
C ASP A 238 -1.68 12.31 12.81
N MET A 239 -2.21 11.13 12.45
CA MET A 239 -3.41 10.57 13.08
C MET A 239 -3.17 10.26 14.56
N PHE A 240 -2.07 9.60 14.90
CA PHE A 240 -1.77 9.20 16.28
C PHE A 240 -1.62 10.39 17.24
N MET A 241 -1.01 11.49 16.78
CA MET A 241 -0.80 12.66 17.65
C MET A 241 -2.11 13.35 18.04
N ILE A 242 -3.16 13.25 17.22
CA ILE A 242 -4.50 13.74 17.59
C ILE A 242 -5.01 12.99 18.82
N TRP A 243 -4.88 11.66 18.82
CA TRP A 243 -5.29 10.82 19.95
C TRP A 243 -4.49 11.15 21.22
N VAL A 244 -3.16 11.23 21.11
CA VAL A 244 -2.28 11.56 22.24
C VAL A 244 -2.61 12.92 22.84
N ARG A 245 -2.82 13.94 22.00
CA ARG A 245 -3.20 15.29 22.45
C ARG A 245 -4.57 15.28 23.12
N SER A 246 -5.51 14.55 22.55
CA SER A 246 -6.89 14.45 23.03
C SER A 246 -7.02 13.70 24.36
N MET A 247 -6.05 12.86 24.73
CA MET A 247 -6.04 12.17 26.03
C MET A 247 -5.96 13.14 27.21
N ASN A 248 -5.22 14.24 27.06
CA ASN A 248 -5.00 15.22 28.13
C ASN A 248 -5.84 16.50 27.97
N ASP A 249 -6.25 16.82 26.74
CA ASP A 249 -7.07 18.00 26.43
C ASP A 249 -8.14 17.66 25.38
N ARG A 250 -9.40 17.59 25.83
CA ARG A 250 -10.54 17.28 24.94
C ARG A 250 -10.77 18.35 23.87
N LEU A 251 -10.26 19.57 24.04
CA LEU A 251 -10.37 20.63 23.04
C LEU A 251 -9.51 20.36 21.80
N GLN A 252 -8.57 19.42 21.89
CA GLN A 252 -7.72 18.99 20.77
C GLN A 252 -8.43 18.01 19.83
N VAL A 253 -9.61 17.50 20.21
CA VAL A 253 -10.42 16.66 19.32
C VAL A 253 -10.88 17.54 18.14
N PRO A 254 -10.60 17.15 16.88
CA PRO A 254 -11.02 17.91 15.71
C PRO A 254 -12.55 17.85 15.59
N TYR A 255 -13.22 18.83 16.19
CA TYR A 255 -14.67 18.92 16.29
C TYR A 255 -15.18 20.20 15.62
N GLY A 256 -16.23 20.08 14.83
CA GLY A 256 -16.81 21.17 14.05
C GLY A 256 -16.68 20.92 12.55
N LEU A 257 -16.36 21.97 11.79
CA LEU A 257 -16.28 21.94 10.33
C LEU A 257 -14.82 22.01 9.85
N THR A 258 -14.47 21.16 8.88
CA THR A 258 -13.22 21.25 8.13
C THR A 258 -13.56 21.31 6.65
N GLY A 259 -13.11 22.36 5.94
CA GLY A 259 -13.43 22.55 4.52
C GLY A 259 -14.92 22.71 4.22
N GLY A 260 -15.71 23.17 5.20
CA GLY A 260 -17.17 23.32 5.09
C GLY A 260 -17.98 22.04 5.40
N GLU A 261 -17.30 20.93 5.68
CA GLU A 261 -17.92 19.64 6.00
C GLU A 261 -17.75 19.29 7.48
N PRO A 262 -18.73 18.63 8.12
CA PRO A 262 -18.56 18.14 9.48
C PRO A 262 -17.43 17.12 9.58
N THR A 263 -16.56 17.33 10.57
CA THR A 263 -15.49 16.40 10.97
C THR A 263 -16.05 15.05 11.42
N ASP A 264 -15.24 14.00 11.36
CA ASP A 264 -15.68 12.65 11.75
C ASP A 264 -16.07 12.58 13.22
N ALA A 265 -15.32 13.25 14.11
CA ALA A 265 -15.67 13.35 15.52
C ALA A 265 -17.01 14.08 15.74
N PHE A 266 -17.28 15.14 14.95
CA PHE A 266 -18.58 15.81 14.99
C PHE A 266 -19.70 14.86 14.58
N LYS A 267 -19.55 14.11 13.49
CA LYS A 267 -20.57 13.18 13.00
C LYS A 267 -20.81 12.04 13.99
N LEU A 268 -19.75 11.46 14.56
CA LEU A 268 -19.85 10.40 15.57
C LEU A 268 -20.68 10.85 16.77
N ILE A 269 -20.42 12.05 17.29
CA ILE A 269 -21.10 12.57 18.48
C ILE A 269 -22.53 13.05 18.16
N ASN A 270 -22.75 13.74 17.04
CA ASN A 270 -24.06 14.38 16.81
C ASN A 270 -25.04 13.51 16.03
N TYR A 271 -24.57 12.56 15.23
CA TYR A 271 -25.44 11.76 14.36
C TYR A 271 -25.65 10.34 14.88
N HIS A 272 -24.78 9.86 15.76
CA HIS A 272 -24.76 8.47 16.16
C HIS A 272 -24.75 8.19 17.67
N THR A 273 -24.71 9.21 18.52
CA THR A 273 -25.05 9.09 19.96
C THR A 273 -26.55 9.19 20.18
#